data_AF-A0ABD5BHA5-F1
#
_entry.id   AF-A0ABD5BHA5-F1
#
_cell.length_a   1.000
_cell.length_b   1.000
_cell.length_c   1.000
_cell.angle_alpha   90.00
_cell.angle_beta   90.00
_cell.angle_gamma   90.00
#
_symmetry.space_group_name_H-M   'P 1'
#
loop_
_entity.id
_entity.type
_entity.pdbx_description
1 polymer ?
#
loop_
_entity_poly.entity_id
_entity_poly.type
_entity_poly.pdbx_seq_one_letter_code
_entity_poly.pdbx_strand_id
1 'polypeptide(L)'
;MSFDFSSSPQALWLYQYDADGVYIGSVFMTIPAGMGLPASTTNIPCEPEAGKTGVFNGESWQYVEDNRGTQYWDKYGLGFVISSLNETMPDWAITAPPPAAAPGCVLLFAEGKWQQVEDKTGQAFYESNGNKHIVPDAYYTLPEGCTFVSPPEAKSTFVTQWNGTEWVYLKDLRGQLAYSTETKEPISITEVGPLPDGYTLLVPGRFDVWDGKAWVKDEAAERTFYADQAERQKAKLLAAATEQIAVLTYAIDKGTATDSEQAALAKWEEYRLELNRVDTTATDITWPEKP
;
A
#
# COMPACT_ATOMS: atom_id res chain seq x y z
N MET A 1 -1.59 55.14 49.93
CA MET A 1 -2.12 55.81 51.15
C MET A 1 -2.34 54.73 52.18
N SER A 2 -1.80 54.87 53.40
CA SER A 2 -2.05 53.93 54.50
C SER A 2 -3.40 54.22 55.16
N PHE A 3 -4.13 53.18 55.57
CA PHE A 3 -5.35 53.33 56.37
C PHE A 3 -4.99 53.87 57.76
N ASP A 4 -5.67 54.93 58.20
CA ASP A 4 -5.47 55.53 59.52
C ASP A 4 -6.50 54.98 60.52
N PHE A 5 -6.03 54.47 61.66
CA PHE A 5 -6.90 54.01 62.73
C PHE A 5 -7.70 55.16 63.34
N SER A 6 -8.98 54.91 63.62
CA SER A 6 -9.89 55.89 64.22
C SER A 6 -10.35 55.46 65.62
N SER A 7 -10.53 56.44 66.50
CA SER A 7 -11.14 56.27 67.83
C SER A 7 -12.67 56.20 67.80
N SER A 8 -13.29 56.43 66.64
CA SER A 8 -14.72 56.25 66.37
C SER A 8 -14.95 55.29 65.20
N PRO A 9 -16.09 54.56 65.15
CA PRO A 9 -16.41 53.70 64.00
C PRO A 9 -16.41 54.47 62.68
N GLN A 10 -15.91 53.84 61.61
CA GLN A 10 -15.84 54.42 60.26
C GLN A 10 -16.64 53.55 59.29
N ALA A 11 -17.58 54.15 58.54
CA ALA A 11 -18.28 53.48 57.46
C ALA A 11 -17.63 53.88 56.12
N LEU A 12 -17.08 52.92 55.40
CA LEU A 12 -16.41 53.15 54.12
C LEU A 12 -16.59 51.97 53.16
N TRP A 13 -16.38 52.24 51.87
CA TRP A 13 -16.23 51.19 50.87
C TRP A 13 -14.89 50.51 51.00
N LEU A 14 -14.92 49.18 51.04
CA LEU A 14 -13.75 48.33 50.91
C LEU A 14 -13.78 47.60 49.59
N TYR A 15 -12.60 47.46 49.01
CA TYR A 15 -12.37 46.76 47.75
C TYR A 15 -11.60 45.49 48.09
N GLN A 16 -12.23 44.36 47.78
CA GLN A 16 -11.75 43.02 48.12
C GLN A 16 -10.92 42.47 46.98
N TYR A 17 -9.88 41.74 47.33
CA TYR A 17 -9.04 41.02 46.38
C TYR A 17 -8.79 39.58 46.82
N ASP A 18 -8.47 38.69 45.87
CA ASP A 18 -8.14 37.29 46.17
C ASP A 18 -6.66 37.11 46.60
N ALA A 19 -6.21 35.86 46.71
CA ALA A 19 -4.84 35.55 47.13
C ALA A 19 -3.76 36.08 46.16
N ASP A 20 -4.11 36.28 44.88
CA ASP A 20 -3.23 36.81 43.85
C ASP A 20 -3.38 38.33 43.69
N GLY A 21 -4.19 38.97 44.54
CA GLY A 21 -4.46 40.41 44.49
C GLY A 21 -5.54 40.81 43.50
N VAL A 22 -6.19 39.87 42.81
CA VAL A 22 -7.21 40.18 41.80
C VAL A 22 -8.46 40.75 42.46
N TYR A 23 -8.97 41.87 41.95
CA TYR A 23 -10.22 42.47 42.41
C TYR A 23 -11.39 41.48 42.24
N ILE A 24 -12.09 41.19 43.35
CA ILE A 24 -13.23 40.26 43.37
C ILE A 24 -14.56 40.91 43.76
N GLY A 25 -14.54 42.17 44.20
CA GLY A 25 -15.75 42.90 44.53
C GLY A 25 -15.53 44.03 45.53
N SER A 26 -16.60 44.77 45.79
CA SER A 26 -16.60 45.84 46.79
C SER A 26 -17.74 45.65 47.78
N VAL A 27 -17.50 46.06 49.01
CA VAL A 27 -18.45 45.96 50.10
C VAL A 27 -18.45 47.26 50.92
N PHE A 28 -19.64 47.76 51.24
CA PHE A 28 -19.79 48.87 52.17
C PHE A 28 -19.92 48.32 53.58
N MET A 29 -19.00 48.67 54.47
CA MET A 29 -19.02 48.16 55.85
C MET A 29 -18.56 49.20 56.87
N THR A 30 -18.91 48.95 58.14
CA THR A 30 -18.46 49.75 59.28
C THR A 30 -17.30 49.07 59.98
N ILE A 31 -16.15 49.75 60.05
CA ILE A 31 -14.98 49.36 60.84
C ILE A 31 -15.14 49.90 62.27
N PRO A 32 -15.15 49.03 63.30
CA PRO A 32 -15.20 49.47 64.70
C PRO A 32 -13.99 50.33 65.09
N ALA A 33 -14.16 51.18 66.10
CA ALA A 33 -13.07 52.00 66.64
C ALA A 33 -11.87 51.12 67.06
N GLY A 34 -10.66 51.54 66.69
CA GLY A 34 -9.40 50.86 67.01
C GLY A 34 -9.10 49.57 66.21
N MET A 35 -9.93 49.20 65.22
CA MET A 35 -9.70 48.03 64.38
C MET A 35 -9.09 48.40 63.01
N GLY A 36 -8.26 47.50 62.46
CA GLY A 36 -7.72 47.63 61.11
C GLY A 36 -8.68 47.09 60.05
N LEU A 37 -8.29 47.23 58.77
CA LEU A 37 -9.06 46.65 57.67
C LEU A 37 -9.08 45.11 57.75
N PRO A 38 -10.19 44.46 57.36
CA PRO A 38 -10.24 43.02 57.16
C PRO A 38 -9.14 42.54 56.19
N ALA A 39 -8.72 41.29 56.35
CA ALA A 39 -7.73 40.69 55.45
C ALA A 39 -8.20 40.74 53.98
N SER A 40 -7.24 40.91 53.06
CA SER A 40 -7.47 41.02 51.62
C SER A 40 -8.47 42.11 51.21
N THR A 41 -8.41 43.25 51.90
CA THR A 41 -9.19 44.44 51.56
C THR A 41 -8.33 45.70 51.56
N THR A 42 -8.73 46.67 50.74
CA THR A 42 -8.15 48.03 50.72
C THR A 42 -9.26 49.06 50.69
N ASN A 43 -9.02 50.24 51.26
CA ASN A 43 -9.89 51.42 51.14
C ASN A 43 -9.59 52.25 49.88
N ILE A 44 -8.62 51.82 49.06
CA ILE A 44 -8.28 52.46 47.78
C ILE A 44 -9.26 51.96 46.71
N PRO A 45 -10.00 52.85 46.02
CA PRO A 45 -10.93 52.46 44.97
C PRO A 45 -10.28 51.71 43.80
N CYS A 46 -10.90 50.61 43.40
CA CYS A 46 -10.60 49.91 42.15
C CYS A 46 -11.51 50.46 41.04
N GLU A 47 -10.93 51.23 40.12
CA GLU A 47 -11.65 51.92 39.04
C GLU A 47 -10.99 51.60 37.68
N PRO A 48 -11.07 50.34 37.21
CA PRO A 48 -10.53 49.97 35.92
C PRO A 48 -11.33 50.61 34.77
N GLU A 49 -10.66 50.87 33.66
CA GLU A 49 -11.31 51.17 32.38
C GLU A 49 -12.12 49.96 31.90
N ALA A 50 -13.08 50.18 31.00
CA ALA A 50 -13.84 49.09 30.40
C ALA A 50 -12.91 48.05 29.73
N GLY A 51 -13.11 46.77 30.04
CA GLY A 51 -12.27 45.68 29.55
C GLY A 51 -11.04 45.37 30.41
N LYS A 52 -10.85 46.06 31.54
CA LYS A 52 -9.75 45.81 32.48
C LYS A 52 -10.26 45.40 33.86
N THR A 53 -9.37 44.82 34.66
CA THR A 53 -9.56 44.60 36.10
C THR A 53 -8.33 45.04 36.88
N GLY A 54 -8.49 45.23 38.18
CA GLY A 54 -7.40 45.61 39.08
C GLY A 54 -6.74 44.40 39.73
N VAL A 55 -5.41 44.43 39.84
CA VAL A 55 -4.59 43.56 40.68
C VAL A 55 -3.90 44.42 41.73
N PHE A 56 -4.18 44.17 43.00
CA PHE A 56 -3.65 44.95 44.12
C PHE A 56 -2.26 44.45 44.52
N ASN A 57 -1.26 45.34 44.47
CA ASN A 57 0.14 44.99 44.78
C ASN A 57 0.55 45.26 46.24
N GLY A 58 -0.41 45.56 47.11
CA GLY A 58 -0.17 45.96 48.50
C GLY A 58 -0.20 47.48 48.73
N GLU A 59 0.04 48.28 47.68
CA GLU A 59 0.06 49.75 47.78
C GLU A 59 -0.97 50.42 46.88
N SER A 60 -1.24 49.84 45.71
CA SER A 60 -2.09 50.42 44.66
C SER A 60 -2.67 49.33 43.73
N TRP A 61 -3.68 49.71 42.94
CA TRP A 61 -4.23 48.86 41.88
C TRP A 61 -3.39 48.98 40.61
N GLN A 62 -2.98 47.83 40.07
CA GLN A 62 -2.44 47.70 38.71
C GLN A 62 -3.55 47.21 37.80
N TYR A 63 -3.84 47.96 36.73
CA TYR A 63 -4.91 47.58 35.80
C TYR A 63 -4.35 46.72 34.67
N VAL A 64 -4.95 45.54 34.49
CA VAL A 64 -4.61 44.56 33.45
C VAL A 64 -5.82 44.29 32.58
N GLU A 65 -5.59 43.89 31.32
CA GLU A 65 -6.65 43.45 30.42
C GLU A 65 -7.40 42.26 31.01
N ASP A 66 -8.73 42.33 31.02
CA ASP A 66 -9.60 41.29 31.50
C ASP A 66 -10.29 40.61 30.33
N ASN A 67 -9.61 39.60 29.78
CA ASN A 67 -10.12 38.79 28.67
C ASN A 67 -10.98 37.62 29.16
N ARG A 68 -11.26 37.50 30.47
CA ARG A 68 -12.07 36.41 31.01
C ARG A 68 -13.48 36.46 30.41
N GLY A 69 -14.06 35.29 30.18
CA GLY A 69 -15.34 35.17 29.48
C GLY A 69 -15.23 35.22 27.95
N THR A 70 -14.05 35.53 27.39
CA THR A 70 -13.83 35.46 25.94
C THR A 70 -13.91 34.02 25.48
N GLN A 71 -14.82 33.75 24.54
CA GLN A 71 -15.01 32.44 23.93
C GLN A 71 -14.06 32.24 22.77
N TYR A 72 -13.53 31.03 22.64
CA TYR A 72 -12.75 30.60 21.49
C TYR A 72 -13.02 29.12 21.20
N TRP A 73 -12.66 28.66 20.00
CA TRP A 73 -12.92 27.30 19.55
C TRP A 73 -11.65 26.65 19.01
N ASP A 74 -11.59 25.32 19.08
CA ASP A 74 -10.66 24.56 18.25
C ASP A 74 -11.16 24.43 16.80
N LYS A 75 -10.36 23.83 15.93
CA LYS A 75 -10.71 23.63 14.51
C LYS A 75 -11.91 22.71 14.26
N TYR A 76 -12.42 22.01 15.28
CA TYR A 76 -13.57 21.12 15.21
C TYR A 76 -14.84 21.74 15.82
N GLY A 77 -14.74 22.98 16.32
CA GLY A 77 -15.86 23.69 16.94
C GLY A 77 -16.06 23.37 18.41
N LEU A 78 -15.10 22.73 19.09
CA LEU A 78 -15.13 22.58 20.54
C LEU A 78 -14.87 23.94 21.19
N GLY A 79 -15.82 24.39 22.01
CA GLY A 79 -15.77 25.70 22.66
C GLY A 79 -14.98 25.71 23.96
N PHE A 80 -14.23 26.78 24.15
CA PHE A 80 -13.45 27.11 25.34
C PHE A 80 -13.76 28.54 25.77
N VAL A 81 -13.39 28.87 27.00
CA VAL A 81 -13.56 30.21 27.55
C VAL A 81 -12.34 30.56 28.38
N ILE A 82 -11.82 31.78 28.22
CA ILE A 82 -10.76 32.29 29.10
C ILE A 82 -11.34 32.40 30.51
N SER A 83 -10.77 31.65 31.44
CA SER A 83 -11.31 31.48 32.79
C SER A 83 -10.50 32.19 33.87
N SER A 84 -9.26 32.54 33.56
CA SER A 84 -8.34 33.24 34.47
C SER A 84 -7.67 34.43 33.79
N LEU A 85 -7.17 35.38 34.59
CA LEU A 85 -6.48 36.57 34.06
C LEU A 85 -5.11 36.26 33.44
N ASN A 86 -4.49 35.16 33.88
CA ASN A 86 -3.19 34.73 33.39
C ASN A 86 -3.29 33.85 32.15
N GLU A 87 -4.51 33.47 31.74
CA GLU A 87 -4.75 32.67 30.55
C GLU A 87 -4.78 33.57 29.31
N THR A 88 -3.88 33.30 28.37
CA THR A 88 -3.86 33.94 27.06
C THR A 88 -4.46 33.02 26.02
N MET A 89 -5.11 33.62 25.02
CA MET A 89 -5.65 32.86 23.90
C MET A 89 -4.52 32.13 23.15
N PRO A 90 -4.63 30.81 22.93
CA PRO A 90 -3.63 30.06 22.16
C PRO A 90 -3.57 30.49 20.69
N ASP A 91 -2.43 30.28 20.04
CA ASP A 91 -2.25 30.63 18.62
C ASP A 91 -3.18 29.87 17.66
N TRP A 92 -3.65 28.69 18.06
CA TRP A 92 -4.59 27.88 17.27
C TRP A 92 -6.06 28.29 17.47
N ALA A 93 -6.33 29.21 18.40
CA ALA A 93 -7.68 29.56 18.80
C ALA A 93 -8.43 30.25 17.66
N ILE A 94 -9.65 29.80 17.43
CA ILE A 94 -10.56 30.42 16.48
C ILE A 94 -11.53 31.28 17.27
N THR A 95 -11.68 32.55 16.90
CA THR A 95 -12.61 33.50 17.54
C THR A 95 -13.92 33.65 16.76
N ALA A 96 -13.97 33.10 15.54
CA ALA A 96 -15.20 33.03 14.77
C ALA A 96 -16.10 31.93 15.34
N PRO A 97 -17.35 32.23 15.77
CA PRO A 97 -18.24 31.22 16.33
C PRO A 97 -18.59 30.17 15.26
N PRO A 98 -18.55 28.86 15.60
CA PRO A 98 -18.94 27.80 14.68
C PRO A 98 -20.44 27.92 14.33
N PRO A 99 -20.82 27.75 13.05
CA PRO A 99 -22.22 27.70 12.67
C PRO A 99 -22.87 26.40 13.16
N ALA A 100 -24.20 26.32 13.10
CA ALA A 100 -24.89 25.04 13.30
C ALA A 100 -24.55 24.08 12.14
N ALA A 101 -24.12 22.87 12.47
CA ALA A 101 -23.90 21.82 11.48
C ALA A 101 -25.24 21.30 10.92
N ALA A 102 -25.30 21.05 9.61
CA ALA A 102 -26.42 20.35 9.01
C ALA A 102 -26.50 18.89 9.51
N PRO A 103 -27.69 18.25 9.47
CA PRO A 103 -27.82 16.83 9.83
C PRO A 103 -26.85 15.96 9.00
N GLY A 104 -26.05 15.14 9.69
CA GLY A 104 -25.05 14.28 9.05
C GLY A 104 -23.76 14.99 8.63
N CYS A 105 -23.51 16.22 9.10
CA CYS A 105 -22.26 16.94 8.87
C CYS A 105 -21.55 17.26 10.20
N VAL A 106 -20.21 17.37 10.12
CA VAL A 106 -19.35 17.94 11.15
C VAL A 106 -18.73 19.24 10.69
N LEU A 107 -18.15 20.01 11.62
CA LEU A 107 -17.52 21.28 11.34
C LEU A 107 -16.00 21.15 11.28
N LEU A 108 -15.40 21.78 10.29
CA LEU A 108 -13.96 21.91 10.19
C LEU A 108 -13.60 23.35 9.86
N PHE A 109 -12.78 23.98 10.69
CA PHE A 109 -12.19 25.27 10.38
C PHE A 109 -10.95 25.07 9.52
N ALA A 110 -11.03 25.48 8.27
CA ALA A 110 -9.93 25.39 7.31
C ALA A 110 -9.96 26.60 6.38
N GLU A 111 -8.78 27.08 6.00
CA GLU A 111 -8.63 28.25 5.11
C GLU A 111 -9.31 29.52 5.64
N GLY A 112 -9.30 29.71 6.97
CA GLY A 112 -9.86 30.90 7.62
C GLY A 112 -11.39 30.94 7.71
N LYS A 113 -12.09 29.84 7.41
CA LYS A 113 -13.55 29.75 7.48
C LYS A 113 -14.03 28.40 8.01
N TRP A 114 -15.22 28.41 8.60
CA TRP A 114 -15.94 27.18 8.94
C TRP A 114 -16.46 26.51 7.68
N GLN A 115 -16.18 25.22 7.55
CA GLN A 115 -16.66 24.36 6.48
C GLN A 115 -17.50 23.24 7.11
N GLN A 116 -18.55 22.82 6.40
CA GLN A 116 -19.32 21.64 6.76
C GLN A 116 -18.79 20.45 5.96
N VAL A 117 -18.43 19.39 6.66
CA VAL A 117 -17.92 18.15 6.08
C VAL A 117 -18.95 17.06 6.34
N GLU A 118 -19.33 16.32 5.30
CA GLU A 118 -20.24 15.18 5.45
C GLU A 118 -19.58 14.12 6.35
N ASP A 119 -20.27 13.73 7.42
CA ASP A 119 -19.81 12.67 8.31
C ASP A 119 -20.06 11.30 7.66
N LYS A 120 -18.98 10.72 7.16
CA LYS A 120 -18.99 9.39 6.54
C LYS A 120 -18.56 8.30 7.50
N THR A 121 -18.46 8.56 8.80
CA THR A 121 -18.03 7.56 9.80
C THR A 121 -18.87 6.29 9.68
N GLY A 122 -18.21 5.14 9.62
CA GLY A 122 -18.89 3.86 9.43
C GLY A 122 -19.29 3.52 7.99
N GLN A 123 -19.19 4.47 7.05
CA GLN A 123 -19.39 4.20 5.62
C GLN A 123 -18.24 3.34 5.08
N ALA A 124 -18.57 2.42 4.18
CA ALA A 124 -17.57 1.62 3.50
C ALA A 124 -16.89 2.39 2.37
N PHE A 125 -15.58 2.22 2.24
CA PHE A 125 -14.82 2.61 1.07
C PHE A 125 -13.95 1.45 0.61
N TYR A 126 -13.43 1.53 -0.62
CA TYR A 126 -12.75 0.44 -1.29
C TYR A 126 -11.44 0.91 -1.91
N GLU A 127 -10.39 0.11 -1.75
CA GLU A 127 -9.14 0.26 -2.51
C GLU A 127 -9.34 -0.13 -3.98
N SER A 128 -8.36 0.19 -4.82
CA SER A 128 -8.44 -0.10 -6.25
C SER A 128 -8.54 -1.59 -6.61
N ASN A 129 -8.13 -2.48 -5.72
CA ASN A 129 -8.25 -3.95 -5.86
C ASN A 129 -9.57 -4.52 -5.30
N GLY A 130 -10.46 -3.68 -4.77
CA GLY A 130 -11.72 -4.09 -4.15
C GLY A 130 -11.66 -4.38 -2.65
N ASN A 131 -10.50 -4.23 -1.99
CA ASN A 131 -10.40 -4.38 -0.54
C ASN A 131 -11.29 -3.35 0.16
N LYS A 132 -12.13 -3.85 1.07
CA LYS A 132 -13.11 -3.05 1.79
C LYS A 132 -12.51 -2.51 3.10
N HIS A 133 -12.72 -1.23 3.34
CA HIS A 133 -12.41 -0.52 4.58
C HIS A 133 -13.63 0.23 5.09
N ILE A 134 -13.52 0.75 6.32
CA ILE A 134 -14.55 1.56 6.97
C ILE A 134 -13.93 2.89 7.37
N VAL A 135 -14.65 3.98 7.13
CA VAL A 135 -14.26 5.31 7.56
C VAL A 135 -14.22 5.36 9.10
N PRO A 136 -13.05 5.64 9.71
CA PRO A 136 -12.86 5.54 11.16
C PRO A 136 -13.43 6.75 11.93
N ASP A 137 -13.44 7.93 11.31
CA ASP A 137 -13.89 9.18 11.93
C ASP A 137 -14.37 10.19 10.88
N ALA A 138 -15.08 11.22 11.35
CA ALA A 138 -15.76 12.20 10.50
C ALA A 138 -14.82 13.14 9.73
N TYR A 139 -13.55 13.21 10.12
CA TYR A 139 -12.53 14.07 9.48
C TYR A 139 -11.58 13.27 8.59
N TYR A 140 -11.86 11.98 8.39
CA TYR A 140 -11.05 11.10 7.57
C TYR A 140 -11.07 11.52 6.09
N THR A 141 -9.89 11.75 5.54
CA THR A 141 -9.71 12.01 4.12
C THR A 141 -9.51 10.70 3.37
N LEU A 142 -10.31 10.48 2.32
CA LEU A 142 -10.19 9.30 1.48
C LEU A 142 -8.80 9.28 0.80
N PRO A 143 -8.00 8.20 0.94
CA PRO A 143 -6.71 8.08 0.27
C PRO A 143 -6.84 8.08 -1.26
N GLU A 144 -5.76 8.46 -1.93
CA GLU A 144 -5.69 8.42 -3.40
C GLU A 144 -5.94 6.99 -3.92
N GLY A 145 -6.67 6.88 -5.04
CA GLY A 145 -7.02 5.59 -5.65
C GLY A 145 -8.13 4.80 -4.96
N CYS A 146 -8.66 5.28 -3.83
CA CYS A 146 -9.81 4.69 -3.16
C CYS A 146 -11.15 5.30 -3.65
N THR A 147 -12.25 4.59 -3.41
CA THR A 147 -13.60 5.04 -3.80
C THR A 147 -14.67 4.63 -2.78
N PHE A 148 -15.74 5.43 -2.68
CA PHE A 148 -16.95 5.05 -1.94
C PHE A 148 -17.89 4.17 -2.79
N VAL A 149 -17.60 3.99 -4.07
CA VAL A 149 -18.40 3.16 -4.97
C VAL A 149 -18.04 1.70 -4.75
N SER A 150 -19.02 0.88 -4.39
CA SER A 150 -18.82 -0.56 -4.20
C SER A 150 -18.39 -1.25 -5.49
N PRO A 151 -17.47 -2.25 -5.43
CA PRO A 151 -17.17 -3.10 -6.57
C PRO A 151 -18.43 -3.76 -7.13
N PRO A 152 -18.51 -3.97 -8.45
CA PRO A 152 -19.63 -4.67 -9.06
C PRO A 152 -19.57 -6.16 -8.72
N GLU A 153 -20.63 -6.90 -9.08
CA GLU A 153 -20.72 -8.33 -8.80
C GLU A 153 -19.53 -9.12 -9.36
N ALA A 154 -19.07 -10.10 -8.60
CA ALA A 154 -17.97 -10.96 -9.02
C ALA A 154 -18.36 -11.76 -10.28
N LYS A 155 -17.44 -11.83 -11.25
CA LYS A 155 -17.57 -12.67 -12.44
C LYS A 155 -16.48 -13.73 -12.43
N SER A 156 -16.85 -14.98 -12.71
CA SER A 156 -15.89 -16.08 -12.79
C SER A 156 -14.79 -15.76 -13.80
N THR A 157 -13.52 -16.01 -13.45
CA THR A 157 -12.31 -15.70 -14.25
C THR A 157 -12.00 -14.20 -14.46
N PHE A 158 -12.70 -13.30 -13.78
CA PHE A 158 -12.40 -11.88 -13.79
C PHE A 158 -12.17 -11.34 -12.39
N VAL A 159 -11.34 -10.31 -12.32
CA VAL A 159 -11.15 -9.45 -11.15
C VAL A 159 -11.59 -8.04 -11.49
N THR A 160 -12.04 -7.30 -10.48
CA THR A 160 -12.46 -5.92 -10.63
C THR A 160 -11.33 -4.99 -10.19
N GLN A 161 -11.08 -3.94 -10.95
CA GLN A 161 -10.10 -2.92 -10.61
C GLN A 161 -10.73 -1.52 -10.76
N TRP A 162 -10.47 -0.64 -9.80
CA TRP A 162 -10.85 0.77 -9.91
C TRP A 162 -9.83 1.52 -10.77
N ASN A 163 -10.28 2.21 -11.81
CA ASN A 163 -9.42 3.01 -12.69
C ASN A 163 -9.36 4.50 -12.32
N GLY A 164 -9.95 4.89 -11.18
CA GLY A 164 -10.10 6.29 -10.76
C GLY A 164 -11.49 6.87 -11.06
N THR A 165 -12.23 6.29 -12.01
CA THR A 165 -13.57 6.76 -12.42
C THR A 165 -14.64 5.67 -12.27
N GLU A 166 -14.31 4.44 -12.65
CA GLU A 166 -15.24 3.30 -12.62
C GLU A 166 -14.51 1.98 -12.33
N TRP A 167 -15.30 0.96 -12.02
CA TRP A 167 -14.83 -0.41 -11.86
C TRP A 167 -14.76 -1.12 -13.23
N VAL A 168 -13.58 -1.59 -13.59
CA VAL A 168 -13.35 -2.38 -14.80
C VAL A 168 -13.16 -3.86 -14.48
N TYR A 169 -13.68 -4.73 -15.34
CA TYR A 169 -13.42 -6.17 -15.26
C TYR A 169 -12.16 -6.51 -16.06
N LEU A 170 -11.18 -7.10 -15.39
CA LEU A 170 -9.95 -7.61 -15.98
C LEU A 170 -9.96 -9.13 -15.92
N LYS A 171 -9.60 -9.78 -17.02
CA LYS A 171 -9.47 -11.24 -17.04
C LYS A 171 -8.36 -11.63 -16.06
N ASP A 172 -8.66 -12.53 -15.15
CA ASP A 172 -7.69 -13.04 -14.19
C ASP A 172 -6.80 -14.07 -14.86
N LEU A 173 -5.58 -13.65 -15.16
CA LEU A 173 -4.55 -14.51 -15.75
C LEU A 173 -3.59 -15.07 -14.70
N ARG A 174 -3.75 -14.70 -13.43
CA ARG A 174 -2.82 -15.12 -12.36
C ARG A 174 -2.84 -16.64 -12.21
N GLY A 175 -1.67 -17.20 -11.91
CA GLY A 175 -1.45 -18.64 -11.79
C GLY A 175 -1.38 -19.38 -13.14
N GLN A 176 -1.67 -18.72 -14.26
CA GLN A 176 -1.44 -19.30 -15.59
C GLN A 176 0.03 -19.12 -16.01
N LEU A 177 0.49 -20.00 -16.90
CA LEU A 177 1.79 -19.88 -17.54
C LEU A 177 1.66 -19.08 -18.83
N ALA A 178 2.56 -18.12 -19.02
CA ALA A 178 2.78 -17.46 -20.29
C ALA A 178 4.16 -17.85 -20.84
N TYR A 179 4.30 -17.91 -22.15
CA TYR A 179 5.51 -18.34 -22.82
C TYR A 179 6.11 -17.18 -23.60
N SER A 180 7.41 -16.97 -23.48
CA SER A 180 8.14 -15.98 -24.27
C SER A 180 8.02 -16.33 -25.76
N THR A 181 7.60 -15.35 -26.57
CA THR A 181 7.52 -15.51 -28.04
C THR A 181 8.90 -15.61 -28.69
N GLU A 182 9.97 -15.29 -27.95
CA GLU A 182 11.36 -15.35 -28.41
C GLU A 182 12.06 -16.64 -27.96
N THR A 183 11.98 -16.96 -26.66
CA THR A 183 12.78 -18.05 -26.05
C THR A 183 11.98 -19.32 -25.76
N LYS A 184 10.64 -19.26 -25.84
CA LYS A 184 9.71 -20.33 -25.42
C LYS A 184 9.70 -20.62 -23.93
N GLU A 185 10.46 -19.88 -23.13
CA GLU A 185 10.53 -20.09 -21.69
C GLU A 185 9.21 -19.67 -21.01
N PRO A 186 8.72 -20.48 -20.05
CA PRO A 186 7.51 -20.16 -19.32
C PRO A 186 7.79 -19.18 -18.18
N ILE A 187 6.83 -18.28 -17.94
CA ILE A 187 6.72 -17.47 -16.73
C ILE A 187 5.36 -17.69 -16.07
N SER A 188 5.32 -17.63 -14.75
CA SER A 188 4.06 -17.63 -14.01
C SER A 188 3.52 -16.21 -13.88
N ILE A 189 2.27 -15.99 -14.28
CA ILE A 189 1.62 -14.69 -14.11
C ILE A 189 1.22 -14.55 -12.63
N THR A 190 1.75 -13.53 -11.96
CA THR A 190 1.47 -13.25 -10.53
C THR A 190 0.63 -12.00 -10.33
N GLU A 191 0.62 -11.10 -11.30
CA GLU A 191 -0.05 -9.80 -11.21
C GLU A 191 -1.36 -9.77 -11.99
N VAL A 192 -2.30 -8.96 -11.51
CA VAL A 192 -3.53 -8.65 -12.24
C VAL A 192 -3.20 -7.64 -13.32
N GLY A 193 -3.56 -7.93 -14.57
CA GLY A 193 -3.34 -7.00 -15.66
C GLY A 193 -3.37 -7.67 -17.03
N PRO A 194 -3.00 -6.91 -18.08
CA PRO A 194 -2.77 -7.49 -19.39
C PRO A 194 -1.61 -8.48 -19.35
N LEU A 195 -1.59 -9.39 -20.33
CA LEU A 195 -0.44 -10.25 -20.56
C LEU A 195 0.79 -9.38 -20.88
N PRO A 196 1.97 -9.64 -20.28
CA PRO A 196 3.17 -8.88 -20.60
C PRO A 196 3.52 -8.95 -22.10
N ASP A 197 4.07 -7.86 -22.63
CA ASP A 197 4.52 -7.80 -24.02
C ASP A 197 5.61 -8.85 -24.30
N GLY A 198 5.56 -9.46 -25.48
CA GLY A 198 6.48 -10.56 -25.85
C GLY A 198 6.12 -11.91 -25.25
N TYR A 199 4.94 -12.05 -24.63
CA TYR A 199 4.44 -13.32 -24.11
C TYR A 199 3.11 -13.73 -24.77
N THR A 200 2.87 -15.04 -24.76
CA THR A 200 1.63 -15.66 -25.23
C THR A 200 1.16 -16.74 -24.26
N LEU A 201 -0.15 -16.95 -24.14
CA LEU A 201 -0.72 -18.08 -23.39
C LEU A 201 -0.69 -19.39 -24.20
N LEU A 202 -0.25 -19.33 -25.46
CA LEU A 202 -0.12 -20.51 -26.31
C LEU A 202 1.16 -21.27 -25.96
N VAL A 203 1.02 -22.58 -25.73
CA VAL A 203 2.15 -23.45 -25.40
C VAL A 203 2.99 -23.70 -26.67
N PRO A 204 4.31 -23.42 -26.66
CA PRO A 204 5.18 -23.68 -27.80
C PRO A 204 5.49 -25.17 -27.95
N GLY A 205 5.46 -25.67 -29.17
CA GLY A 205 6.09 -26.92 -29.56
C GLY A 205 7.62 -26.82 -29.64
N ARG A 206 8.28 -27.97 -29.58
CA ARG A 206 9.74 -28.08 -29.59
C ARG A 206 10.38 -27.37 -30.78
N PHE A 207 9.79 -27.52 -31.97
CA PHE A 207 10.29 -26.96 -33.22
C PHE A 207 9.50 -25.74 -33.68
N ASP A 208 8.62 -25.19 -32.84
CA ASP A 208 7.78 -24.07 -33.27
C ASP A 208 8.56 -22.75 -33.31
N VAL A 209 8.14 -21.84 -34.17
CA VAL A 209 8.65 -20.47 -34.28
C VAL A 209 7.44 -19.54 -34.25
N TRP A 210 7.58 -18.41 -33.56
CA TRP A 210 6.51 -17.43 -33.45
C TRP A 210 6.38 -16.64 -34.76
N ASP A 211 5.17 -16.59 -35.34
CA ASP A 211 4.89 -15.86 -36.59
C ASP A 211 4.37 -14.42 -36.37
N GLY A 212 4.32 -13.98 -35.10
CA GLY A 212 3.70 -12.72 -34.69
C GLY A 212 2.30 -12.90 -34.07
N LYS A 213 1.65 -14.04 -34.28
CA LYS A 213 0.29 -14.34 -33.82
C LYS A 213 0.12 -15.72 -33.19
N ALA A 214 0.83 -16.72 -33.69
CA ALA A 214 0.74 -18.12 -33.28
C ALA A 214 2.09 -18.83 -33.41
N TRP A 215 2.19 -19.97 -32.74
CA TRP A 215 3.31 -20.90 -32.91
C TRP A 215 3.13 -21.68 -34.22
N VAL A 216 4.13 -21.61 -35.10
CA VAL A 216 4.15 -22.32 -36.38
C VAL A 216 5.32 -23.29 -36.37
N LYS A 217 5.06 -24.55 -36.67
CA LYS A 217 6.08 -25.61 -36.65
C LYS A 217 7.13 -25.41 -37.74
N ASP A 218 8.40 -25.40 -37.37
CA ASP A 218 9.52 -25.45 -38.32
C ASP A 218 9.80 -26.90 -38.74
N GLU A 219 9.16 -27.32 -39.84
CA GLU A 219 9.34 -28.65 -40.43
C GLU A 219 10.77 -28.91 -40.93
N ALA A 220 11.53 -27.87 -41.28
CA ALA A 220 12.91 -28.04 -41.70
C ALA A 220 13.79 -28.37 -40.50
N ALA A 221 13.68 -27.60 -39.41
CA ALA A 221 14.40 -27.86 -38.17
C ALA A 221 14.05 -29.22 -37.56
N GLU A 222 12.77 -29.63 -37.61
CA GLU A 222 12.34 -30.95 -37.16
C GLU A 222 12.99 -32.07 -37.98
N ARG A 223 12.93 -31.97 -39.32
CA ARG A 223 13.55 -32.98 -40.20
C ARG A 223 15.05 -33.09 -39.98
N THR A 224 15.75 -31.97 -39.87
CA THR A 224 17.19 -31.96 -39.58
C THR A 224 17.49 -32.62 -38.24
N PHE A 225 16.71 -32.33 -37.19
CA PHE A 225 16.90 -32.95 -35.88
C PHE A 225 16.76 -34.49 -35.93
N TYR A 226 15.74 -35.00 -36.60
CA TYR A 226 15.53 -36.45 -36.69
C TYR A 226 16.58 -37.12 -37.60
N ALA A 227 17.00 -36.46 -38.67
CA ALA A 227 18.09 -36.96 -39.52
C ALA A 227 19.41 -37.07 -38.75
N ASP A 228 19.76 -36.06 -37.94
CA ASP A 228 20.95 -36.09 -37.09
C ASP A 228 20.89 -37.21 -36.03
N GLN A 229 19.71 -37.47 -35.45
CA GLN A 229 19.51 -38.59 -34.53
C GLN A 229 19.69 -39.94 -35.23
N ALA A 230 19.11 -40.08 -36.43
CA ALA A 230 19.27 -41.28 -37.24
C ALA A 230 20.74 -41.50 -37.63
N GLU A 231 21.47 -40.45 -38.01
CA GLU A 231 22.89 -40.56 -38.37
C GLU A 231 23.74 -40.99 -37.16
N ARG A 232 23.48 -40.46 -35.97
CA ARG A 232 24.14 -40.93 -34.73
C ARG A 232 23.85 -42.39 -34.44
N GLN A 233 22.62 -42.84 -34.66
CA GLN A 233 22.23 -44.24 -34.50
C GLN A 233 22.95 -45.13 -35.51
N LYS A 234 22.99 -44.74 -36.79
CA LYS A 234 23.73 -45.43 -37.86
C LYS A 234 25.21 -45.57 -37.50
N ALA A 235 25.85 -44.48 -37.09
CA ALA A 235 27.25 -44.48 -36.66
C ALA A 235 27.50 -45.45 -35.49
N LYS A 236 26.61 -45.48 -34.49
CA LYS A 236 26.69 -46.41 -33.35
C LYS A 236 26.55 -47.87 -33.78
N LEU A 237 25.63 -48.18 -34.69
CA LEU A 237 25.43 -49.54 -35.20
C LEU A 237 26.60 -50.00 -36.07
N LEU A 238 27.13 -49.11 -36.94
CA LEU A 238 28.32 -49.37 -37.74
C LEU A 238 29.56 -49.64 -36.87
N ALA A 239 29.73 -48.87 -35.79
CA ALA A 239 30.83 -49.08 -34.84
C ALA A 239 30.72 -50.46 -34.17
N ALA A 240 29.53 -50.83 -33.67
CA ALA A 240 29.30 -52.13 -33.07
C ALA A 240 29.52 -53.28 -34.07
N ALA A 241 29.05 -53.15 -35.31
CA ALA A 241 29.28 -54.14 -36.35
C ALA A 241 30.79 -54.27 -36.68
N THR A 242 31.50 -53.14 -36.77
CA THR A 242 32.95 -53.12 -37.04
C THR A 242 33.75 -53.80 -35.93
N GLU A 243 33.35 -53.62 -34.67
CA GLU A 243 33.98 -54.30 -33.53
C GLU A 243 33.76 -55.82 -33.59
N GLN A 244 32.53 -56.27 -33.87
CA GLN A 244 32.24 -57.71 -34.02
C GLN A 244 33.01 -58.33 -35.19
N ILE A 245 33.05 -57.65 -36.33
CA ILE A 245 33.84 -58.07 -37.50
C ILE A 245 35.32 -58.20 -37.12
N ALA A 246 35.88 -57.25 -36.38
CA ALA A 246 37.29 -57.30 -35.97
C ALA A 246 37.59 -58.52 -35.07
N VAL A 247 36.70 -58.84 -34.13
CA VAL A 247 36.85 -60.02 -33.25
C VAL A 247 36.80 -61.32 -34.06
N LEU A 248 35.82 -61.45 -34.96
CA LEU A 248 35.66 -62.66 -35.80
C LEU A 248 36.80 -62.82 -36.81
N THR A 249 37.23 -61.71 -37.44
CA THR A 249 38.37 -61.70 -38.36
C THR A 249 39.65 -62.15 -37.66
N TYR A 250 39.88 -61.68 -36.43
CA TYR A 250 41.04 -62.09 -35.65
C TYR A 250 41.03 -63.60 -35.35
N ALA A 251 39.88 -64.19 -35.04
CA ALA A 251 39.77 -65.64 -34.83
C ALA A 251 40.10 -66.45 -36.10
N ILE A 252 39.68 -65.94 -37.27
CA ILE A 252 39.99 -66.54 -38.57
C ILE A 252 41.49 -66.42 -38.87
N ASP A 253 42.08 -65.24 -38.70
CA ASP A 253 43.50 -64.99 -38.94
C ASP A 253 44.40 -65.85 -38.05
N LYS A 254 43.95 -66.18 -36.83
CA LYS A 254 44.64 -67.10 -35.92
C LYS A 254 44.41 -68.57 -36.23
N GLY A 255 43.57 -68.90 -37.20
CA GLY A 255 43.26 -70.28 -37.59
C GLY A 255 42.46 -71.05 -36.52
N THR A 256 41.81 -70.34 -35.59
CA THR A 256 41.04 -70.94 -34.49
C THR A 256 39.53 -70.73 -34.61
N ALA A 257 39.07 -70.08 -35.69
CA ALA A 257 37.66 -69.84 -35.92
C ALA A 257 36.90 -71.15 -36.18
N THR A 258 35.67 -71.21 -35.65
CA THR A 258 34.69 -72.25 -35.93
C THR A 258 33.91 -71.96 -37.21
N ASP A 259 33.30 -72.99 -37.81
CA ASP A 259 32.40 -72.81 -38.97
C ASP A 259 31.26 -71.82 -38.68
N SER A 260 30.78 -71.78 -37.42
CA SER A 260 29.76 -70.83 -36.97
C SER A 260 30.27 -69.39 -36.93
N GLU A 261 31.51 -69.15 -36.49
CA GLU A 261 32.13 -67.81 -36.48
C GLU A 261 32.42 -67.32 -37.90
N GLN A 262 32.80 -68.22 -38.81
CA GLN A 262 33.02 -67.90 -40.20
C GLN A 262 31.71 -67.53 -40.92
N ALA A 263 30.62 -68.27 -40.64
CA ALA A 263 29.28 -67.91 -41.12
C ALA A 263 28.75 -66.61 -40.49
N ALA A 264 29.05 -66.36 -39.21
CA ALA A 264 28.67 -65.12 -38.52
C ALA A 264 29.41 -63.92 -39.11
N LEU A 265 30.70 -64.04 -39.46
CA LEU A 265 31.47 -62.95 -40.07
C LEU A 265 30.81 -62.46 -41.35
N ALA A 266 30.44 -63.39 -42.25
CA ALA A 266 29.76 -63.04 -43.51
C ALA A 266 28.46 -62.27 -43.27
N LYS A 267 27.64 -62.69 -42.29
CA LYS A 267 26.40 -61.98 -41.93
C LYS A 267 26.65 -60.61 -41.32
N TRP A 268 27.69 -60.45 -40.50
CA TRP A 268 28.06 -59.16 -39.91
C TRP A 268 28.60 -58.17 -40.96
N GLU A 269 29.36 -58.64 -41.95
CA GLU A 269 29.81 -57.82 -43.07
C GLU A 269 28.65 -57.36 -43.96
N GLU A 270 27.70 -58.24 -44.24
CA GLU A 270 26.45 -57.92 -44.95
C GLU A 270 25.62 -56.89 -44.17
N TYR A 271 25.39 -57.13 -42.88
CA TYR A 271 24.72 -56.19 -41.97
C TYR A 271 25.38 -54.80 -41.96
N ARG A 272 26.72 -54.73 -41.90
CA ARG A 272 27.46 -53.45 -41.94
C ARG A 272 27.26 -52.72 -43.28
N LEU A 273 27.24 -53.46 -44.39
CA LEU A 273 27.01 -52.89 -45.71
C LEU A 273 25.57 -52.36 -45.85
N GLU A 274 24.59 -53.11 -45.36
CA GLU A 274 23.19 -52.70 -45.32
C GLU A 274 22.99 -51.45 -44.46
N LEU A 275 23.56 -51.41 -43.25
CA LEU A 275 23.55 -50.23 -42.39
C LEU A 275 24.12 -49.00 -43.09
N ASN A 276 25.23 -49.15 -43.83
CA ASN A 276 25.85 -48.03 -44.53
C ASN A 276 24.95 -47.45 -45.63
N ARG A 277 24.06 -48.26 -46.20
CA ARG A 277 23.11 -47.87 -47.26
C ARG A 277 21.83 -47.24 -46.73
N VAL A 278 21.56 -47.33 -45.42
CA VAL A 278 20.38 -46.69 -44.81
C VAL A 278 20.44 -45.17 -45.06
N ASP A 279 19.37 -44.63 -45.65
CA ASP A 279 19.14 -43.19 -45.81
C ASP A 279 18.58 -42.64 -44.50
N THR A 280 19.39 -41.83 -43.82
CA THR A 280 19.07 -41.24 -42.52
C THR A 280 18.19 -39.99 -42.64
N THR A 281 17.89 -39.53 -43.85
CA THR A 281 17.00 -38.40 -44.11
C THR A 281 15.54 -38.81 -44.34
N ALA A 282 15.27 -40.12 -44.46
CA ALA A 282 13.93 -40.65 -44.61
C ALA A 282 13.09 -40.47 -43.34
N THR A 283 11.79 -40.23 -43.50
CA THR A 283 10.85 -40.05 -42.36
C THR A 283 10.55 -41.36 -41.62
N ASP A 284 10.62 -42.49 -42.32
CA ASP A 284 10.43 -43.83 -41.74
C ASP A 284 11.64 -44.68 -42.11
N ILE A 285 12.47 -44.98 -41.11
CA ILE A 285 13.75 -45.67 -41.29
C ILE A 285 13.63 -47.08 -40.73
N THR A 286 13.68 -48.06 -41.63
CA THR A 286 13.80 -49.47 -41.25
C THR A 286 15.27 -49.81 -41.05
N TRP A 287 15.65 -50.07 -39.79
CA TRP A 287 16.99 -50.52 -39.46
C TRP A 287 17.15 -52.01 -39.78
N PRO A 288 18.26 -52.42 -40.43
CA PRO A 288 18.57 -53.84 -40.61
C PRO A 288 18.60 -54.57 -39.25
N GLU A 289 18.22 -55.84 -39.25
CA GLU A 289 18.28 -56.69 -38.06
C GLU A 289 19.70 -57.18 -37.81
N LYS A 290 20.09 -57.25 -36.54
CA LYS A 290 21.42 -57.73 -36.16
C LYS A 290 21.51 -59.26 -36.40
N PRO A 291 22.62 -59.77 -36.94
CA PRO A 291 22.86 -61.21 -37.14
C PRO A 291 22.85 -62.09 -35.89
#